data_AF-A0A024G9U7-F1
#
_entry.id   AF-A0A024G9U7-F1
#
_cell.length_a   1.000
_cell.length_b   1.000
_cell.length_c   1.000
_cell.angle_alpha   90.00
_cell.angle_beta   90.00
_cell.angle_gamma   90.00
#
_symmetry.space_group_name_H-M   'P 1'
#
loop_
_entity.id
_entity.type
_entity.pdbx_description
1 polymer ?
#
loop_
_entity_poly.entity_id
_entity_poly.type
_entity_poly.pdbx_seq_one_letter_code
_entity_poly.pdbx_strand_id
1 'polypeptide(L)'
;MLRTMEAALSISQCTNQMDTVPCVKNLTKRILPRLTNIFGFLTNRDGFQLSSGSILMDEKDLSDKEKFFRNILEPGRRYNIMSPERMRGEYGKLMYLLQDAADPGVQELLGISLHRKIKTRQSHSHKRQFHYMLQSLPLWRENLHDMFHLWHHTDQDLHSRTNAKYQLTDTGQAVHRVHPAPLLSRAMHVILHETQRRLGLESWVGSSVIHLGDQNVPNALMFIDTYTQIGYMLRPIVKSLNQLLEMTSQYRNRHQYINTTYGGIVQLQKKVLADFFRETFDGSGGESFFDAESCINSRLKSALELAL
;
A
#
# COMPACT_ATOMS: atom_id res chain seq x y z
N MET A 1 15.83 -8.29 -9.53
CA MET A 1 16.03 -7.46 -8.32
C MET A 1 15.04 -7.84 -7.22
N LEU A 2 13.72 -7.78 -7.46
CA LEU A 2 12.70 -8.10 -6.45
C LEU A 2 12.87 -9.46 -5.75
N ARG A 3 13.04 -10.56 -6.50
CA ARG A 3 13.28 -11.91 -5.93
C ARG A 3 14.50 -11.99 -4.99
N THR A 4 15.49 -11.14 -5.21
CA THR A 4 16.69 -11.09 -4.36
C THR A 4 16.43 -10.32 -3.08
N MET A 5 15.60 -9.26 -3.15
CA MET A 5 15.09 -8.60 -1.96
C MET A 5 14.22 -9.53 -1.13
N GLU A 6 13.31 -10.27 -1.76
CA GLU A 6 12.48 -11.30 -1.11
C GLU A 6 13.34 -12.35 -0.42
N ALA A 7 14.36 -12.89 -1.12
CA ALA A 7 15.30 -13.85 -0.54
C ALA A 7 16.14 -13.25 0.62
N ALA A 8 16.57 -12.00 0.51
CA ALA A 8 17.29 -11.31 1.58
C ALA A 8 16.41 -11.17 2.83
N LEU A 9 15.15 -10.78 2.64
CA LEU A 9 14.17 -10.60 3.71
C LEU A 9 13.75 -11.94 4.33
N SER A 10 13.62 -13.01 3.53
CA SER A 10 13.25 -14.33 4.03
C SER A 10 14.33 -14.93 4.93
N ILE A 11 15.59 -14.80 4.54
CA ILE A 11 16.77 -15.24 5.32
C ILE A 11 17.00 -14.30 6.53
N SER A 12 16.56 -13.05 6.46
CA SER A 12 16.70 -12.12 7.57
C SER A 12 15.87 -12.53 8.79
N GLN A 13 16.52 -12.58 9.94
CA GLN A 13 15.89 -12.84 11.23
C GLN A 13 15.37 -11.55 11.90
N CYS A 14 15.16 -10.45 11.16
CA CYS A 14 14.97 -9.12 11.76
C CYS A 14 13.78 -9.04 12.72
N THR A 15 12.75 -9.88 12.52
CA THR A 15 11.54 -9.95 13.35
C THR A 15 11.54 -11.07 14.39
N ASN A 16 12.44 -12.06 14.30
CA ASN A 16 12.36 -13.29 15.12
C ASN A 16 12.79 -13.10 16.59
N GLN A 17 13.40 -11.95 16.92
CA GLN A 17 13.92 -11.65 18.27
C GLN A 17 13.48 -10.27 18.76
N MET A 18 12.27 -9.82 18.38
CA MET A 18 11.72 -8.55 18.86
C MET A 18 11.36 -8.62 20.37
N ASP A 19 11.03 -9.81 20.87
CA ASP A 19 10.42 -10.00 22.21
C ASP A 19 11.34 -10.62 23.28
N THR A 20 12.66 -10.71 23.06
CA THR A 20 13.57 -11.28 24.08
C THR A 20 14.00 -10.23 25.11
N VAL A 21 13.86 -10.55 26.40
CA VAL A 21 14.09 -9.65 27.56
C VAL A 21 15.46 -8.91 27.60
N PRO A 22 16.59 -9.41 27.05
CA PRO A 22 17.84 -8.66 27.00
C PRO A 22 17.85 -7.49 25.98
N CYS A 23 16.86 -7.43 25.08
CA CYS A 23 16.83 -6.65 23.85
C CYS A 23 16.53 -5.14 24.04
N VAL A 24 16.28 -4.71 25.28
CA VAL A 24 15.66 -3.41 25.61
C VAL A 24 16.66 -2.23 25.71
N LYS A 25 17.96 -2.46 25.84
CA LYS A 25 18.88 -1.40 26.34
C LYS A 25 19.53 -0.48 25.29
N ASN A 26 19.59 -0.83 24.01
CA ASN A 26 20.16 0.06 22.96
C ASN A 26 19.61 -0.28 21.55
N LEU A 27 18.59 0.47 21.12
CA LEU A 27 17.91 0.33 19.82
C LEU A 27 18.89 0.36 18.65
N THR A 28 19.79 1.33 18.65
CA THR A 28 20.71 1.64 17.56
C THR A 28 21.78 0.58 17.36
N LYS A 29 22.35 0.04 18.45
CA LYS A 29 23.34 -1.06 18.41
C LYS A 29 22.74 -2.40 17.96
N ARG A 30 21.41 -2.54 18.02
CA ARG A 30 20.67 -3.73 17.57
C ARG A 30 20.29 -3.66 16.10
N ILE A 31 19.79 -2.51 15.65
CA ILE A 31 19.27 -2.31 14.29
C ILE A 31 20.42 -2.30 13.29
N LEU A 32 21.51 -1.61 13.61
CA LEU A 32 22.61 -1.37 12.67
C LEU A 32 23.23 -2.67 12.12
N PRO A 33 23.60 -3.68 12.94
CA PRO A 33 24.14 -4.95 12.40
C PRO A 33 23.13 -5.71 11.51
N ARG A 34 21.83 -5.60 11.81
CA ARG A 34 20.77 -6.27 11.04
C ARG A 34 20.59 -5.63 9.67
N LEU A 35 20.56 -4.30 9.64
CA LEU A 35 20.55 -3.52 8.40
C LEU A 35 21.79 -3.82 7.56
N THR A 36 22.97 -3.80 8.17
CA THR A 36 24.24 -4.12 7.49
C THR A 36 24.25 -5.54 6.92
N ASN A 37 23.68 -6.54 7.61
CA ASN A 37 23.60 -7.90 7.07
C ASN A 37 22.69 -8.00 5.84
N ILE A 38 21.52 -7.36 5.89
CA ILE A 38 20.58 -7.34 4.76
C ILE A 38 21.20 -6.56 3.59
N PHE A 39 21.83 -5.42 3.86
CA PHE A 39 22.52 -4.62 2.86
C PHE A 39 23.71 -5.36 2.25
N GLY A 40 24.52 -6.03 3.05
CA GLY A 40 25.62 -6.87 2.57
C GLY A 40 25.12 -7.99 1.66
N PHE A 41 24.00 -8.63 1.99
CA PHE A 41 23.41 -9.64 1.12
C PHE A 41 22.89 -9.04 -0.21
N LEU A 42 22.25 -7.87 -0.15
CA LEU A 42 21.76 -7.16 -1.33
C LEU A 42 22.89 -6.68 -2.23
N THR A 43 24.03 -6.30 -1.66
CA THR A 43 25.18 -5.74 -2.40
C THR A 43 26.15 -6.79 -2.93
N ASN A 44 26.27 -7.95 -2.27
CA ASN A 44 27.17 -9.05 -2.67
C ASN A 44 26.85 -9.63 -4.06
N ARG A 45 25.65 -9.37 -4.60
CA ARG A 45 25.28 -9.76 -5.97
C ARG A 45 25.85 -8.84 -7.04
N ASP A 46 26.04 -7.56 -6.73
CA ASP A 46 26.46 -6.53 -7.69
C ASP A 46 27.95 -6.16 -7.52
N GLY A 47 28.72 -6.96 -6.78
CA GLY A 47 30.16 -6.75 -6.56
C GLY A 47 30.51 -5.74 -5.47
N PHE A 48 29.52 -5.21 -4.75
CA PHE A 48 29.77 -4.36 -3.58
C PHE A 48 30.01 -5.22 -2.34
N GLN A 49 31.27 -5.38 -1.95
CA GLN A 49 31.62 -5.95 -0.64
C GLN A 49 31.25 -4.95 0.45
N LEU A 50 30.18 -5.22 1.20
CA LEU A 50 29.94 -4.55 2.46
C LEU A 50 30.74 -5.27 3.54
N SER A 51 32.00 -4.89 3.68
CA SER A 51 32.86 -5.43 4.74
C SER A 51 32.26 -5.10 6.09
N SER A 52 31.98 -6.14 6.86
CA SER A 52 31.42 -6.11 8.21
C SER A 52 31.87 -4.89 9.02
N GLY A 53 30.95 -3.95 9.26
CA GLY A 53 30.99 -3.01 10.38
C GLY A 53 32.07 -1.92 10.42
N SER A 54 32.96 -1.77 9.43
CA SER A 54 34.07 -0.80 9.54
C SER A 54 34.61 -0.19 8.24
N ILE A 55 33.79 -0.04 7.20
CA ILE A 55 34.20 0.77 6.02
C ILE A 55 33.11 1.79 5.69
N LEU A 56 33.22 2.92 6.37
CA LEU A 56 32.36 4.09 6.27
C LEU A 56 33.29 5.31 6.10
N MET A 57 34.08 5.38 5.02
CA MET A 57 35.00 6.50 4.76
C MET A 57 35.27 6.72 3.25
N ASP A 58 34.23 6.76 2.41
CA ASP A 58 34.34 7.52 1.17
C ASP A 58 32.97 8.10 0.80
N GLU A 59 32.83 9.43 0.83
CA GLU A 59 31.56 10.15 0.65
C GLU A 59 30.91 9.83 -0.71
N LYS A 60 31.74 9.52 -1.71
CA LYS A 60 31.30 9.15 -3.06
C LYS A 60 30.56 7.81 -3.10
N ASP A 61 30.89 6.90 -2.18
CA ASP A 61 30.37 5.54 -2.11
C ASP A 61 28.99 5.47 -1.42
N LEU A 62 28.70 6.44 -0.56
CA LEU A 62 27.44 6.54 0.20
C LEU A 62 26.26 6.94 -0.69
N SER A 63 26.46 7.90 -1.61
CA SER A 63 25.39 8.37 -2.52
C SER A 63 24.96 7.27 -3.50
N ASP A 64 25.90 6.46 -3.98
CA ASP A 64 25.61 5.38 -4.92
C ASP A 64 24.93 4.19 -4.20
N LYS A 65 25.34 3.87 -2.97
CA LYS A 65 24.64 2.92 -2.09
C LYS A 65 23.22 3.38 -1.75
N GLU A 66 23.03 4.66 -1.42
CA GLU A 66 21.70 5.22 -1.12
C GLU A 66 20.76 5.09 -2.32
N LYS A 67 21.21 5.49 -3.51
CA LYS A 67 20.43 5.33 -4.75
C LYS A 67 20.13 3.86 -5.04
N PHE A 68 21.11 2.98 -4.85
CA PHE A 68 20.95 1.55 -5.04
C PHE A 68 19.86 0.96 -4.14
N PHE A 69 19.95 1.16 -2.82
CA PHE A 69 18.95 0.65 -1.88
C PHE A 69 17.57 1.24 -2.15
N ARG A 70 17.49 2.55 -2.44
CA ARG A 70 16.21 3.18 -2.83
C ARG A 70 15.62 2.59 -4.11
N ASN A 71 16.45 2.18 -5.08
CA ASN A 71 16.01 1.55 -6.32
C ASN A 71 15.59 0.08 -6.15
N ILE A 72 15.91 -0.56 -5.02
CA ILE A 72 15.49 -1.94 -4.71
C ILE A 72 14.28 -1.93 -3.77
N LEU A 73 14.34 -1.15 -2.70
CA LEU A 73 13.32 -1.12 -1.65
C LEU A 73 12.02 -0.48 -2.15
N GLU A 74 12.08 0.58 -2.96
CA GLU A 74 10.88 1.24 -3.48
C GLU A 74 10.04 0.32 -4.40
N PRO A 75 10.63 -0.38 -5.40
CA PRO A 75 9.88 -1.36 -6.19
C PRO A 75 9.37 -2.53 -5.35
N GLY A 76 10.11 -2.92 -4.31
CA GLY A 76 9.64 -3.92 -3.34
C GLY A 76 8.36 -3.52 -2.65
N ARG A 77 8.27 -2.27 -2.18
CA ARG A 77 7.05 -1.76 -1.59
C ARG A 77 5.90 -1.70 -2.57
N ARG A 78 6.18 -1.16 -3.77
CA ARG A 78 5.21 -1.04 -4.86
C ARG A 78 4.67 -2.41 -5.29
N TYR A 79 5.53 -3.41 -5.40
CA TYR A 79 5.12 -4.77 -5.76
C TYR A 79 4.17 -5.41 -4.73
N ASN A 80 4.40 -5.22 -3.43
CA ASN A 80 3.45 -5.73 -2.42
C ASN A 80 2.10 -5.02 -2.49
N ILE A 81 2.08 -3.71 -2.76
CA ILE A 81 0.85 -2.96 -3.02
C ILE A 81 0.12 -3.54 -4.24
N MET A 82 0.86 -4.04 -5.24
CA MET A 82 0.29 -4.73 -6.40
C MET A 82 -0.17 -6.16 -6.13
N SER A 83 0.39 -6.84 -5.13
CA SER A 83 0.08 -8.24 -4.84
C SER A 83 0.28 -8.57 -3.34
N PRO A 84 -0.67 -8.18 -2.46
CA PRO A 84 -0.51 -8.28 -1.00
C PRO A 84 -0.27 -9.70 -0.48
N GLU A 85 -0.70 -10.71 -1.23
CA GLU A 85 -0.60 -12.12 -0.86
C GLU A 85 0.82 -12.72 -1.07
N ARG A 86 1.70 -12.09 -1.86
CA ARG A 86 2.96 -12.73 -2.29
C ARG A 86 4.15 -12.50 -1.37
N MET A 87 4.15 -11.40 -0.61
CA MET A 87 5.20 -11.10 0.38
C MET A 87 4.63 -10.90 1.79
N ARG A 88 3.52 -11.56 2.15
CA ARG A 88 2.81 -11.27 3.40
C ARG A 88 3.71 -11.31 4.65
N GLY A 89 4.69 -12.21 4.70
CA GLY A 89 5.68 -12.28 5.77
C GLY A 89 6.88 -11.34 5.57
N GLU A 90 7.45 -11.34 4.37
CA GLU A 90 8.67 -10.62 4.00
C GLU A 90 8.44 -9.10 3.93
N TYR A 91 7.26 -8.68 3.52
CA TYR A 91 6.87 -7.27 3.46
C TYR A 91 6.73 -6.68 4.85
N GLY A 92 6.19 -7.43 5.83
CA GLY A 92 6.19 -6.99 7.22
C GLY A 92 7.61 -6.71 7.70
N LYS A 93 8.56 -7.62 7.39
CA LYS A 93 10.00 -7.41 7.68
C LYS A 93 10.56 -6.18 6.97
N LEU A 94 10.19 -5.94 5.71
CA LEU A 94 10.57 -4.75 4.95
C LEU A 94 10.04 -3.47 5.60
N MET A 95 8.80 -3.45 6.09
CA MET A 95 8.21 -2.29 6.76
C MET A 95 8.90 -2.02 8.09
N TYR A 96 9.08 -3.04 8.94
CA TYR A 96 9.84 -2.89 10.18
C TYR A 96 11.26 -2.37 9.93
N LEU A 97 11.92 -2.88 8.89
CA LEU A 97 13.24 -2.42 8.48
C LEU A 97 13.26 -0.94 8.09
N LEU A 98 12.26 -0.47 7.34
CA LEU A 98 12.16 0.92 6.90
C LEU A 98 11.76 1.86 8.03
N GLN A 99 10.91 1.41 8.96
CA GLN A 99 10.55 2.14 10.17
C GLN A 99 11.78 2.32 11.07
N ASP A 100 12.53 1.25 11.30
CA ASP A 100 13.79 1.26 12.06
C ASP A 100 14.84 2.17 11.41
N ALA A 101 14.94 2.18 10.08
CA ALA A 101 15.87 3.04 9.34
C ALA A 101 15.42 4.50 9.24
N ALA A 102 14.16 4.80 9.56
CA ALA A 102 13.64 6.17 9.63
C ALA A 102 13.82 6.81 11.02
N ASP A 103 14.29 6.05 12.03
CA ASP A 103 14.67 6.59 13.33
C ASP A 103 15.84 7.60 13.17
N PRO A 104 15.75 8.81 13.74
CA PRO A 104 16.77 9.84 13.57
C PRO A 104 18.18 9.40 14.00
N GLY A 105 18.29 8.62 15.08
CA GLY A 105 19.58 8.16 15.59
C GLY A 105 20.20 7.06 14.71
N VAL A 106 19.36 6.25 14.06
CA VAL A 106 19.82 5.25 13.08
C VAL A 106 20.20 5.92 11.76
N GLN A 107 19.41 6.90 11.32
CA GLN A 107 19.67 7.64 10.09
C GLN A 107 20.98 8.44 10.15
N GLU A 108 21.29 9.06 11.30
CA GLU A 108 22.55 9.76 11.54
C GLU A 108 23.77 8.83 11.41
N LEU A 109 23.68 7.60 11.93
CA LEU A 109 24.77 6.62 11.89
C LEU A 109 24.92 5.92 10.54
N LEU A 110 23.82 5.68 9.83
CA LEU A 110 23.85 5.10 8.49
C LEU A 110 24.36 6.11 7.44
N GLY A 111 24.17 7.41 7.69
CA GLY A 111 24.52 8.47 6.75
C GLY A 111 23.69 8.46 5.46
N ILE A 112 22.66 7.63 5.35
CA ILE A 112 21.80 7.47 4.17
C ILE A 112 20.32 7.41 4.57
N SER A 113 19.44 7.95 3.72
CA SER A 113 18.00 7.80 3.92
C SER A 113 17.45 6.75 2.97
N LEU A 114 16.90 5.67 3.51
CA LEU A 114 16.35 4.58 2.70
C LEU A 114 14.95 4.85 2.17
N HIS A 115 14.26 5.83 2.78
CA HIS A 115 12.93 6.20 2.36
C HIS A 115 12.98 7.02 1.07
N ARG A 116 12.51 6.42 -0.01
CA ARG A 116 12.16 7.14 -1.24
C ARG A 116 10.66 7.25 -1.32
N LYS A 117 10.10 8.36 -1.80
CA LYS A 117 8.69 8.39 -2.22
C LYS A 117 8.47 7.38 -3.34
N ILE A 118 7.38 6.62 -3.31
CA ILE A 118 7.01 5.71 -4.41
C ILE A 118 6.90 6.56 -5.69
N LYS A 119 7.52 6.09 -6.78
CA LYS A 119 7.49 6.83 -8.04
C LYS A 119 6.12 6.70 -8.66
N THR A 120 5.32 7.75 -8.51
CA THR A 120 4.05 7.92 -9.21
C THR A 120 4.32 8.49 -10.60
N ARG A 121 3.89 7.81 -11.67
CA ARG A 121 4.12 8.29 -13.04
C ARG A 121 3.15 9.38 -13.50
N GLN A 122 2.31 9.93 -12.61
CA GLN A 122 1.30 10.93 -12.98
C GLN A 122 1.33 12.16 -12.05
N SER A 123 2.06 13.20 -12.45
CA SER A 123 1.78 14.56 -11.99
C SER A 123 0.44 14.98 -12.60
N HIS A 124 -0.60 15.08 -11.78
CA HIS A 124 -1.94 15.48 -12.22
C HIS A 124 -2.36 16.76 -11.50
N SER A 125 -3.32 17.49 -12.08
CA SER A 125 -3.81 18.73 -11.47
C SER A 125 -4.67 18.44 -10.24
N HIS A 126 -4.74 19.40 -9.31
CA HIS A 126 -5.62 19.32 -8.14
C HIS A 126 -7.08 19.02 -8.53
N LYS A 127 -7.59 19.61 -9.61
CA LYS A 127 -8.94 19.34 -10.13
C LYS A 127 -9.12 17.86 -10.46
N ARG A 128 -8.13 17.23 -11.10
CA ARG A 128 -8.16 15.82 -11.46
C ARG A 128 -8.07 14.92 -10.23
N GLN A 129 -7.23 15.27 -9.25
CA GLN A 129 -7.14 14.55 -7.97
C GLN A 129 -8.46 14.58 -7.20
N PHE A 130 -9.04 15.77 -7.10
CA PHE A 130 -10.31 15.98 -6.42
C PHE A 130 -11.44 15.16 -7.07
N HIS A 131 -11.57 15.18 -8.40
CA HIS A 131 -12.55 14.33 -9.09
C HIS A 131 -12.26 12.83 -8.89
N TYR A 132 -10.98 12.44 -8.86
CA TYR A 132 -10.60 11.05 -8.59
C TYR A 132 -11.02 10.59 -7.19
N MET A 133 -10.85 11.42 -6.17
CA MET A 133 -11.33 11.16 -4.81
C MET A 133 -12.87 11.16 -4.75
N LEU A 134 -13.50 12.19 -5.32
CA LEU A 134 -14.94 12.41 -5.29
C LEU A 134 -15.72 11.25 -5.91
N GLN A 135 -15.18 10.60 -6.93
CA GLN A 135 -15.82 9.42 -7.54
C GLN A 135 -15.45 8.10 -6.83
N SER A 136 -14.27 8.02 -6.18
CA SER A 136 -13.81 6.79 -5.50
C SER A 136 -14.62 6.51 -4.23
N LEU A 137 -14.80 7.50 -3.36
CA LEU A 137 -15.49 7.30 -2.08
C LEU A 137 -16.95 6.87 -2.23
N PRO A 138 -17.75 7.46 -3.15
CA PRO A 138 -19.11 6.99 -3.39
C PRO A 138 -19.14 5.59 -4.02
N LEU A 139 -18.23 5.28 -4.95
CA LEU A 139 -18.15 3.94 -5.53
C LEU A 139 -17.85 2.89 -4.47
N TRP A 140 -16.87 3.15 -3.59
CA TRP A 140 -16.56 2.29 -2.45
C TRP A 140 -17.75 2.13 -1.52
N ARG A 141 -18.49 3.22 -1.25
CA ARG A 141 -19.70 3.17 -0.44
C ARG A 141 -20.75 2.26 -1.07
N GLU A 142 -21.04 2.40 -2.36
CA GLU A 142 -22.04 1.55 -3.03
C GLU A 142 -21.63 0.08 -3.04
N ASN A 143 -20.35 -0.23 -3.29
CA ASN A 143 -19.85 -1.60 -3.26
C ASN A 143 -19.98 -2.23 -1.86
N LEU A 144 -19.63 -1.48 -0.81
CA LEU A 144 -19.76 -1.96 0.57
C LEU A 144 -21.24 -2.08 0.98
N HIS A 145 -22.10 -1.20 0.48
CA HIS A 145 -23.54 -1.27 0.72
C HIS A 145 -24.18 -2.50 0.07
N ASP A 146 -23.76 -2.87 -1.15
CA ASP A 146 -24.25 -4.04 -1.87
C ASP A 146 -23.44 -5.33 -1.58
N MET A 147 -22.57 -5.31 -0.55
CA MET A 147 -21.60 -6.38 -0.31
C MET A 147 -22.25 -7.76 -0.13
N PHE A 148 -23.40 -7.85 0.54
CA PHE A 148 -24.10 -9.13 0.70
C PHE A 148 -24.58 -9.74 -0.63
N HIS A 149 -25.02 -8.89 -1.55
CA HIS A 149 -25.45 -9.32 -2.88
C HIS A 149 -24.25 -9.70 -3.77
N LEU A 150 -23.17 -8.93 -3.69
CA LEU A 150 -21.89 -9.26 -4.35
C LEU A 150 -21.31 -10.58 -3.83
N TRP A 151 -21.40 -10.86 -2.52
CA TRP A 151 -21.04 -12.15 -1.93
C TRP A 151 -21.89 -13.28 -2.48
N HIS A 152 -23.20 -13.10 -2.55
CA HIS A 152 -24.10 -14.09 -3.10
C HIS A 152 -23.77 -14.43 -4.57
N HIS A 153 -23.52 -13.41 -5.40
CA HIS A 153 -23.10 -13.62 -6.78
C HIS A 153 -21.72 -14.26 -6.90
N THR A 154 -20.80 -13.93 -5.99
CA THR A 154 -19.48 -14.59 -5.90
C THR A 154 -19.66 -16.08 -5.67
N ASP A 155 -20.48 -16.47 -4.71
CA ASP A 155 -20.77 -17.89 -4.45
C ASP A 155 -21.43 -18.56 -5.66
N GLN A 156 -22.40 -17.92 -6.29
CA GLN A 156 -23.06 -18.46 -7.48
C GLN A 156 -22.09 -18.67 -8.64
N ASP A 157 -21.22 -17.69 -8.92
CA ASP A 157 -20.22 -17.79 -9.98
C ASP A 157 -19.19 -18.89 -9.68
N LEU A 158 -18.74 -19.04 -8.43
CA LEU A 158 -17.79 -20.10 -8.03
C LEU A 158 -18.37 -21.51 -8.14
N HIS A 159 -19.68 -21.67 -7.92
CA HIS A 159 -20.39 -22.96 -7.98
C HIS A 159 -21.10 -23.24 -9.30
N SER A 160 -21.06 -22.30 -10.24
CA SER A 160 -21.82 -22.43 -11.48
C SER A 160 -21.37 -23.66 -12.26
N ARG A 161 -22.32 -24.57 -12.51
CA ARG A 161 -22.09 -25.77 -13.33
C ARG A 161 -22.04 -25.47 -14.83
N THR A 162 -22.26 -24.21 -15.23
CA THR A 162 -22.10 -23.78 -16.63
C THR A 162 -20.65 -24.00 -17.07
N ASN A 163 -20.44 -24.48 -18.30
CA ASN A 163 -19.20 -25.01 -18.92
C ASN A 163 -17.87 -24.23 -18.76
N ALA A 164 -17.81 -23.11 -18.04
CA ALA A 164 -16.56 -22.43 -17.71
C ALA A 164 -15.78 -23.23 -16.67
N LYS A 165 -14.79 -24.01 -17.11
CA LYS A 165 -13.85 -24.68 -16.21
C LYS A 165 -12.80 -23.69 -15.72
N TYR A 166 -12.33 -23.88 -14.49
CA TYR A 166 -11.12 -23.20 -14.01
C TYR A 166 -9.94 -23.50 -14.95
N GLN A 167 -9.23 -22.46 -15.35
CA GLN A 167 -8.01 -22.57 -16.13
C GLN A 167 -6.82 -22.18 -15.26
N LEU A 168 -5.81 -23.03 -15.22
CA LEU A 168 -4.57 -22.70 -14.54
C LEU A 168 -3.73 -21.86 -15.50
N THR A 169 -3.58 -20.57 -15.22
CA THR A 169 -2.96 -19.60 -16.11
C THR A 169 -1.91 -18.79 -15.36
N ASP A 170 -0.73 -18.63 -15.97
CA ASP A 170 0.24 -17.64 -15.51
C ASP A 170 -0.24 -16.24 -15.96
N THR A 171 -0.57 -15.41 -14.98
CA THR A 171 -1.10 -14.06 -15.18
C THR A 171 0.00 -13.00 -15.31
N GLY A 172 1.28 -13.40 -15.29
CA GLY A 172 2.41 -12.47 -15.18
C GLY A 172 2.65 -11.98 -13.76
N GLN A 173 1.61 -11.96 -12.92
CA GLN A 173 1.75 -11.92 -11.47
C GLN A 173 2.07 -13.34 -11.00
N ALA A 174 1.08 -14.21 -10.81
CA ALA A 174 1.29 -15.61 -10.45
C ALA A 174 0.53 -16.58 -11.34
N VAL A 175 0.76 -17.87 -11.10
CA VAL A 175 -0.09 -18.94 -11.61
C VAL A 175 -1.38 -18.96 -10.78
N HIS A 176 -2.49 -18.56 -11.39
CA HIS A 176 -3.80 -18.52 -10.75
C HIS A 176 -4.78 -19.48 -11.42
N ARG A 177 -5.79 -19.91 -10.65
CA ARG A 177 -6.98 -20.56 -11.19
C ARG A 177 -7.93 -19.46 -11.66
N VAL A 178 -7.91 -19.21 -12.96
CA VAL A 178 -8.75 -18.22 -13.63
C VAL A 178 -10.14 -18.82 -13.84
N HIS A 179 -11.17 -18.07 -13.46
CA HIS A 179 -12.57 -18.47 -13.60
C HIS A 179 -13.45 -17.26 -13.93
N PRO A 180 -14.26 -17.32 -15.01
CA PRO A 180 -15.22 -16.27 -15.35
C PRO A 180 -16.22 -16.01 -14.21
N ALA A 181 -16.52 -14.74 -13.95
CA ALA A 181 -17.49 -14.33 -12.93
C ALA A 181 -18.57 -13.40 -13.53
N PRO A 182 -19.45 -13.92 -14.41
CA PRO A 182 -20.39 -13.10 -15.16
C PRO A 182 -21.50 -12.47 -14.32
N LEU A 183 -21.97 -13.12 -13.23
CA LEU A 183 -23.00 -12.56 -12.37
C LEU A 183 -22.43 -11.39 -11.57
N LEU A 184 -21.28 -11.61 -10.93
CA LEU A 184 -20.55 -10.59 -10.18
C LEU A 184 -20.15 -9.41 -11.09
N SER A 185 -19.68 -9.71 -12.31
CA SER A 185 -19.32 -8.68 -13.28
C SER A 185 -20.51 -7.81 -13.66
N ARG A 186 -21.67 -8.40 -13.97
CA ARG A 186 -22.89 -7.62 -14.27
C ARG A 186 -23.32 -6.75 -13.09
N ALA A 187 -23.33 -7.29 -11.87
CA ALA A 187 -23.69 -6.54 -10.68
C ALA A 187 -22.76 -5.32 -10.47
N MET A 188 -21.45 -5.53 -10.62
CA MET A 188 -20.46 -4.46 -10.50
C MET A 188 -20.62 -3.37 -11.60
N HIS A 189 -20.97 -3.76 -12.82
CA HIS A 189 -21.26 -2.78 -13.90
C HIS A 189 -22.47 -1.91 -13.57
N VAL A 190 -23.53 -2.51 -12.98
CA VAL A 190 -24.71 -1.76 -12.53
C VAL A 190 -24.34 -0.75 -11.44
N ILE A 191 -23.57 -1.17 -10.43
CA ILE A 191 -23.11 -0.27 -9.35
C ILE A 191 -22.28 0.89 -9.90
N LEU A 192 -21.33 0.59 -10.80
CA LEU A 192 -20.48 1.61 -11.42
C LEU A 192 -21.30 2.61 -12.22
N HIS A 193 -22.19 2.13 -13.09
CA HIS A 193 -23.03 2.98 -13.94
C HIS A 193 -23.96 3.86 -13.10
N GLU A 194 -24.59 3.31 -12.06
CA GLU A 194 -25.45 4.08 -11.16
C GLU A 194 -24.66 5.14 -10.39
N THR A 195 -23.44 4.80 -9.95
CA THR A 195 -22.54 5.77 -9.30
C THR A 195 -22.15 6.90 -10.25
N GLN A 196 -21.81 6.58 -11.50
CA GLN A 196 -21.49 7.58 -12.53
C GLN A 196 -22.67 8.51 -12.80
N ARG A 197 -23.85 7.93 -13.01
CA ARG A 197 -25.09 8.66 -13.25
C ARG A 197 -25.43 9.60 -12.10
N ARG A 198 -25.29 9.13 -10.85
CA ARG A 198 -25.57 9.93 -9.65
C ARG A 198 -24.61 11.10 -9.49
N LEU A 199 -23.33 10.92 -9.82
CA LEU A 199 -22.33 11.98 -9.68
C LEU A 199 -22.42 13.04 -10.77
N GLY A 200 -22.96 12.71 -11.95
CA GLY A 200 -23.23 13.67 -13.02
C GLY A 200 -21.99 14.45 -13.49
N LEU A 201 -20.79 13.87 -13.34
CA LEU A 201 -19.54 14.53 -13.69
C LEU A 201 -19.34 14.52 -15.22
N GLU A 202 -18.75 15.59 -15.75
CA GLU A 202 -18.44 15.73 -17.19
C GLU A 202 -17.52 14.61 -17.71
N SER A 203 -16.65 14.08 -16.85
CA SER A 203 -15.73 12.99 -17.21
C SER A 203 -15.36 12.12 -16.01
N TRP A 204 -15.21 10.82 -16.27
CA TRP A 204 -14.70 9.84 -15.30
C TRP A 204 -13.17 9.83 -15.31
N VAL A 205 -12.54 9.89 -14.13
CA VAL A 205 -11.08 9.91 -14.03
C VAL A 205 -10.54 8.51 -13.70
N GLY A 206 -9.61 7.99 -14.51
CA GLY A 206 -9.05 6.64 -14.30
C GLY A 206 -9.88 5.54 -14.96
N SER A 207 -9.53 4.27 -14.73
CA SER A 207 -10.19 3.14 -15.39
C SER A 207 -11.66 3.04 -14.97
N SER A 208 -12.53 2.71 -15.93
CA SER A 208 -13.93 2.28 -15.71
C SER A 208 -14.12 0.80 -16.05
N VAL A 209 -13.03 0.09 -16.36
CA VAL A 209 -13.06 -1.31 -16.75
C VAL A 209 -13.17 -2.19 -15.50
N ILE A 210 -14.11 -3.14 -15.52
CA ILE A 210 -14.27 -4.14 -14.48
C ILE A 210 -13.62 -5.44 -14.99
N HIS A 211 -12.44 -5.73 -14.43
CA HIS A 211 -11.71 -6.97 -14.67
C HIS A 211 -12.23 -8.06 -13.74
N LEU A 212 -12.63 -9.21 -14.30
CA LEU A 212 -13.13 -10.38 -13.58
C LEU A 212 -12.98 -11.63 -14.45
N GLY A 213 -12.28 -12.64 -13.93
CA GLY A 213 -11.97 -13.86 -14.69
C GLY A 213 -10.86 -13.68 -15.71
N ASP A 214 -9.90 -12.79 -15.45
CA ASP A 214 -8.79 -12.48 -16.36
C ASP A 214 -7.44 -12.40 -15.62
N GLN A 215 -6.40 -11.87 -16.27
CA GLN A 215 -5.05 -11.77 -15.70
C GLN A 215 -4.98 -10.80 -14.51
N ASN A 216 -5.85 -9.79 -14.45
CA ASN A 216 -5.84 -8.77 -13.41
C ASN A 216 -6.65 -9.20 -12.19
N VAL A 217 -7.80 -9.85 -12.41
CA VAL A 217 -8.66 -10.38 -11.35
C VAL A 217 -9.04 -11.82 -11.73
N PRO A 218 -8.27 -12.82 -11.27
CA PRO A 218 -8.40 -14.20 -11.76
C PRO A 218 -9.76 -14.84 -11.51
N ASN A 219 -10.43 -14.52 -10.41
CA ASN A 219 -11.71 -15.12 -10.06
C ASN A 219 -12.50 -14.23 -9.10
N ALA A 220 -13.77 -14.59 -8.88
CA ALA A 220 -14.69 -13.87 -8.01
C ALA A 220 -14.22 -13.76 -6.55
N LEU A 221 -13.48 -14.76 -6.04
CA LEU A 221 -12.95 -14.74 -4.67
C LEU A 221 -11.86 -13.67 -4.49
N MET A 222 -10.92 -13.57 -5.44
CA MET A 222 -9.90 -12.51 -5.43
C MET A 222 -10.52 -11.12 -5.48
N PHE A 223 -11.62 -10.98 -6.24
CA PHE A 223 -12.39 -9.75 -6.27
C PHE A 223 -12.97 -9.44 -4.89
N ILE A 224 -13.77 -10.34 -4.31
CA ILE A 224 -14.49 -10.03 -3.07
C ILE A 224 -13.54 -9.73 -1.91
N ASP A 225 -12.44 -10.48 -1.79
CA ASP A 225 -11.41 -10.27 -0.76
C ASP A 225 -10.87 -8.84 -0.82
N THR A 226 -10.52 -8.37 -2.03
CA THR A 226 -9.98 -7.03 -2.27
C THR A 226 -10.91 -5.92 -1.75
N TYR A 227 -12.23 -6.06 -1.90
CA TYR A 227 -13.19 -5.01 -1.49
C TYR A 227 -13.51 -5.05 0.01
N THR A 228 -13.39 -6.22 0.64
CA THR A 228 -13.50 -6.30 2.11
C THR A 228 -12.38 -5.53 2.81
N GLN A 229 -11.24 -5.32 2.15
CA GLN A 229 -10.10 -4.56 2.70
C GLN A 229 -10.36 -3.04 2.81
N ILE A 230 -11.32 -2.47 2.05
CA ILE A 230 -11.65 -1.02 2.10
C ILE A 230 -11.95 -0.59 3.53
N GLY A 231 -12.76 -1.38 4.26
CA GLY A 231 -13.13 -1.07 5.63
C GLY A 231 -11.92 -1.06 6.58
N TYR A 232 -10.96 -1.96 6.38
CA TYR A 232 -9.76 -2.02 7.20
C TYR A 232 -8.84 -0.83 6.95
N MET A 233 -8.69 -0.42 5.70
CA MET A 233 -7.89 0.73 5.29
C MET A 233 -8.44 2.06 5.84
N LEU A 234 -9.76 2.25 5.85
CA LEU A 234 -10.38 3.50 6.32
C LEU A 234 -10.52 3.57 7.84
N ARG A 235 -10.45 2.44 8.56
CA ARG A 235 -10.60 2.41 10.03
C ARG A 235 -9.57 3.28 10.78
N PRO A 236 -8.26 3.24 10.49
CA PRO A 236 -7.26 4.06 11.19
C PRO A 236 -7.51 5.55 11.09
N ILE A 237 -7.87 6.06 9.89
CA ILE A 237 -8.12 7.49 9.70
C ILE A 237 -9.39 7.92 10.41
N VAL A 238 -10.47 7.14 10.32
CA VAL A 238 -11.73 7.42 11.03
C VAL A 238 -11.53 7.39 12.56
N LYS A 239 -10.83 6.37 13.06
CA LYS A 239 -10.51 6.25 14.49
C LYS A 239 -9.67 7.41 14.98
N SER A 240 -8.64 7.80 14.23
CA SER A 240 -7.80 8.95 14.56
C SER A 240 -8.61 10.24 14.64
N LEU A 241 -9.49 10.51 13.66
CA LEU A 241 -10.33 11.71 13.65
C LEU A 241 -11.33 11.76 14.82
N ASN A 242 -11.89 10.62 15.20
CA ASN A 242 -12.79 10.51 16.36
C ASN A 242 -12.03 10.69 17.69
N GLN A 243 -10.86 10.07 17.84
CA GLN A 243 -10.04 10.19 19.05
C GLN A 243 -9.50 11.60 19.26
N LEU A 244 -9.21 12.34 18.19
CA LEU A 244 -8.78 13.73 18.28
C LEU A 244 -9.81 14.60 19.04
N LEU A 245 -11.11 14.36 18.83
CA LEU A 245 -12.18 15.06 19.56
C LEU A 245 -12.13 14.71 21.05
N GLU A 246 -12.09 13.43 21.39
CA GLU A 246 -12.04 12.95 22.79
C GLU A 246 -10.81 13.49 23.53
N MET A 247 -9.63 13.44 22.90
CA MET A 247 -8.37 13.89 23.50
C MET A 247 -8.35 15.40 23.82
N THR A 248 -9.03 16.22 23.01
CA THR A 248 -9.13 17.67 23.27
C THR A 248 -10.05 17.98 24.45
N SER A 249 -11.06 17.15 24.70
CA SER A 249 -11.99 17.34 25.81
C SER A 249 -11.39 16.99 27.18
N GLN A 250 -10.44 16.06 27.21
CA GLN A 250 -9.89 15.51 28.45
C GLN A 250 -8.76 16.37 29.06
N TYR A 251 -7.98 17.06 28.23
CA TYR A 251 -6.77 17.76 28.69
C TYR A 251 -6.68 19.19 28.17
N ARG A 252 -6.78 20.17 29.08
CA ARG A 252 -6.73 21.60 28.78
C ARG A 252 -5.47 22.01 27.99
N ASN A 253 -4.32 21.44 28.32
CA ASN A 253 -3.05 21.75 27.67
C ASN A 253 -3.04 21.32 26.20
N ARG A 254 -3.67 20.18 25.86
CA ARG A 254 -3.78 19.69 24.49
C ARG A 254 -4.74 20.54 23.67
N HIS A 255 -5.87 20.92 24.27
CA HIS A 255 -6.82 21.85 23.65
C HIS A 255 -6.16 23.20 23.33
N GLN A 256 -5.38 23.76 24.27
CA GLN A 256 -4.65 24.99 24.04
C GLN A 256 -3.61 24.85 22.92
N TYR A 257 -2.78 23.79 22.94
CA TYR A 257 -1.82 23.52 21.87
C TYR A 257 -2.46 23.42 20.49
N ILE A 258 -3.59 22.70 20.38
CA ILE A 258 -4.30 22.51 19.11
C ILE A 258 -4.89 23.83 18.60
N ASN A 259 -5.48 24.63 19.48
CA ASN A 259 -6.01 25.94 19.10
C ASN A 259 -4.89 26.89 18.64
N THR A 260 -3.79 26.98 19.37
CA THR A 260 -2.67 27.88 19.03
C THR A 260 -1.94 27.45 17.75
N THR A 261 -1.70 26.15 17.57
CA THR A 261 -0.84 25.65 16.47
C THR A 261 -1.62 25.41 15.18
N TYR A 262 -2.86 24.89 15.29
CA TYR A 262 -3.63 24.46 14.13
C TYR A 262 -4.86 25.32 13.85
N GLY A 263 -5.21 26.26 14.73
CA GLY A 263 -6.44 27.06 14.60
C GLY A 263 -7.71 26.29 15.00
N GLY A 264 -7.55 25.23 15.80
CA GLY A 264 -8.64 24.44 16.36
C GLY A 264 -8.82 23.05 15.76
N ILE A 265 -9.68 22.26 16.41
CA ILE A 265 -9.84 20.83 16.11
C ILE A 265 -10.32 20.56 14.69
N VAL A 266 -11.25 21.39 14.18
CA VAL A 266 -11.77 21.27 12.81
C VAL A 266 -10.67 21.51 11.77
N GLN A 267 -9.78 22.47 12.02
CA GLN A 267 -8.67 22.75 11.11
C GLN A 267 -7.61 21.65 11.15
N LEU A 268 -7.34 21.09 12.33
CA LEU A 268 -6.48 19.91 12.46
C LEU A 268 -7.07 18.70 11.70
N GLN A 269 -8.37 18.41 11.87
CA GLN A 269 -9.04 17.35 11.12
C GLN A 269 -8.96 17.57 9.61
N LYS A 270 -9.17 18.80 9.13
CA LYS A 270 -9.01 19.16 7.72
C LYS A 270 -7.57 18.96 7.22
N LYS A 271 -6.56 19.32 8.01
CA LYS A 271 -5.15 19.08 7.65
C LYS A 271 -4.84 17.59 7.55
N VAL A 272 -5.25 16.81 8.54
CA VAL A 272 -5.09 15.35 8.55
C VAL A 272 -5.78 14.71 7.34
N LEU A 273 -7.02 15.10 7.05
CA LEU A 273 -7.76 14.64 5.87
C LEU A 273 -7.10 15.11 4.57
N ALA A 274 -6.61 16.34 4.49
CA ALA A 274 -5.95 16.85 3.30
C ALA A 274 -4.67 16.06 2.98
N ASP A 275 -3.86 15.73 4.00
CA ASP A 275 -2.68 14.89 3.81
C ASP A 275 -3.07 13.45 3.48
N PHE A 276 -4.07 12.89 4.17
CA PHE A 276 -4.62 11.57 3.83
C PHE A 276 -5.05 11.51 2.36
N PHE A 277 -5.89 12.45 1.90
CA PHE A 277 -6.39 12.43 0.53
C PHE A 277 -5.30 12.71 -0.51
N ARG A 278 -4.32 13.57 -0.18
CA ARG A 278 -3.19 13.88 -1.07
C ARG A 278 -2.36 12.63 -1.38
N GLU A 279 -2.11 11.80 -0.37
CA GLU A 279 -1.25 10.62 -0.52
C GLU A 279 -2.06 9.37 -0.90
N THR A 280 -3.31 9.22 -0.45
CA THR A 280 -4.19 8.04 -0.69
C THR A 280 -4.74 8.01 -2.12
N PHE A 281 -4.92 9.16 -2.75
CA PHE A 281 -5.58 9.30 -4.05
C PHE A 281 -4.66 9.96 -5.08
N ASP A 282 -3.37 9.65 -5.03
CA ASP A 282 -2.36 10.20 -5.93
C ASP A 282 -2.30 9.52 -7.32
N GLY A 283 -3.07 8.44 -7.52
CA GLY A 283 -3.15 7.72 -8.79
C GLY A 283 -1.90 6.88 -9.11
N SER A 284 -1.07 6.58 -8.11
CA SER A 284 0.14 5.73 -8.19
C SER A 284 -0.12 4.28 -8.64
N GLY A 285 -1.35 3.78 -8.49
CA GLY A 285 -1.68 2.35 -8.54
C GLY A 285 -1.68 1.65 -9.90
N GLY A 286 -1.35 2.32 -11.01
CA GLY A 286 -1.36 1.73 -12.37
C GLY A 286 -0.02 1.90 -13.11
N GLU A 287 0.58 0.79 -13.57
CA GLU A 287 1.84 0.82 -14.34
C GLU A 287 1.63 1.27 -15.81
N SER A 288 0.42 1.10 -16.37
CA SER A 288 0.05 1.57 -17.71
C SER A 288 -1.43 1.96 -17.80
N PHE A 289 -1.82 2.78 -18.79
CA PHE A 289 -3.23 3.18 -19.03
C PHE A 289 -4.12 2.00 -19.45
N PHE A 290 -3.51 0.90 -19.93
CA PHE A 290 -4.19 -0.29 -20.46
C PHE A 290 -4.12 -1.49 -19.50
N ASP A 291 -3.06 -1.57 -18.68
CA ASP A 291 -2.87 -2.52 -17.56
C ASP A 291 -3.25 -1.87 -16.22
N ALA A 292 -4.02 -0.79 -16.28
CA ALA A 292 -4.66 -0.22 -15.11
C ALA A 292 -5.63 -1.28 -14.61
N GLU A 293 -5.13 -2.11 -13.69
CA GLU A 293 -5.94 -3.00 -12.89
C GLU A 293 -7.23 -2.31 -12.48
N SER A 294 -8.30 -3.11 -12.35
CA SER A 294 -9.71 -2.69 -12.38
C SER A 294 -9.99 -1.30 -11.84
N CYS A 295 -11.06 -0.68 -12.36
CA CYS A 295 -11.61 0.61 -11.92
C CYS A 295 -11.53 0.86 -10.40
N ILE A 296 -11.54 -0.21 -9.59
CA ILE A 296 -11.40 -0.16 -8.14
C ILE A 296 -10.04 -0.65 -7.60
N ASN A 297 -9.35 -1.62 -8.23
CA ASN A 297 -8.04 -2.06 -7.74
C ASN A 297 -6.99 -0.93 -7.83
N SER A 298 -7.00 -0.16 -8.91
CA SER A 298 -6.18 1.06 -9.05
C SER A 298 -6.51 2.14 -8.00
N ARG A 299 -7.75 2.17 -7.49
CA ARG A 299 -8.18 3.10 -6.41
C ARG A 299 -7.77 2.61 -5.02
N LEU A 300 -7.86 1.30 -4.77
CA LEU A 300 -7.44 0.66 -3.53
C LEU A 300 -5.92 0.71 -3.34
N LYS A 301 -5.16 0.58 -4.43
CA LYS A 301 -3.70 0.60 -4.42
C LYS A 301 -3.09 1.90 -3.92
N SER A 302 -3.54 3.04 -4.45
CA SER A 302 -3.06 4.35 -3.96
C SER A 302 -3.37 4.54 -2.48
N ALA A 303 -4.39 3.85 -1.96
CA ALA A 303 -4.88 4.03 -0.61
C ALA A 303 -4.25 3.07 0.43
N LEU A 304 -3.80 1.89 0.00
CA LEU A 304 -3.02 0.95 0.82
C LEU A 304 -1.64 1.52 1.22
N GLU A 305 -1.15 2.54 0.51
CA GLU A 305 0.14 3.19 0.76
C GLU A 305 0.23 3.96 2.09
N LEU A 306 -0.91 4.39 2.67
CA LEU A 306 -0.94 5.16 3.92
C LEU A 306 -1.32 4.34 5.16
N ALA A 307 -1.84 3.14 4.98
CA ALA A 307 -2.24 2.28 6.10
C ALA A 307 -1.05 1.45 6.66
N LEU A 308 0.14 1.59 6.09
CA LEU A 308 1.36 0.81 6.32
C LEU A 308 2.58 1.74 6.47
#